data_AF-A0A4R6QGM5-F1
#
_entry.id   AF-A0A4R6QGM5-F1
#
_cell.length_a   1.000
_cell.length_b   1.000
_cell.length_c   1.000
_cell.angle_alpha   90.00
_cell.angle_beta   90.00
_cell.angle_gamma   90.00
#
_symmetry.space_group_name_H-M   'P 1'
#
loop_
_entity.id
_entity.type
_entity.pdbx_description
1 polymer ?
#
loop_
_entity_poly.entity_id
_entity_poly.type
_entity_poly.pdbx_seq_one_letter_code
_entity_poly.pdbx_strand_id
1 'polypeptide(L)'
;MDIAAKKNELVNWLLALDDESKLKKIIALKSVLDKEVVAHTISGYPIDKEEYINMVKEADDRISSGKYTTIEDLEKEIENW
;
A
#
# COMPACT_ATOMS: atom_id res chain seq x y z
N MET A 1 -6.90 -29.08 -11.50
CA MET A 1 -7.87 -28.42 -10.60
C MET A 1 -8.76 -27.53 -11.44
N ASP A 2 -10.06 -27.71 -11.34
CA ASP A 2 -11.06 -26.90 -12.04
C ASP A 2 -11.08 -25.46 -11.48
N ILE A 3 -11.12 -24.47 -12.37
CA ILE A 3 -11.20 -23.05 -12.01
C ILE A 3 -12.49 -22.78 -11.21
N ALA A 4 -13.59 -23.48 -11.54
CA ALA A 4 -14.83 -23.34 -10.79
C ALA A 4 -14.67 -23.79 -9.33
N ALA A 5 -13.93 -24.89 -9.09
CA ALA A 5 -13.64 -25.38 -7.74
C ALA A 5 -12.83 -24.36 -6.93
N LYS A 6 -11.80 -23.75 -7.53
CA LYS A 6 -11.00 -22.70 -6.86
C LYS A 6 -11.80 -21.44 -6.54
N LYS A 7 -12.72 -21.04 -7.43
CA LYS A 7 -13.61 -19.89 -7.19
C LYS A 7 -14.53 -20.15 -5.98
N ASN A 8 -15.12 -21.34 -5.90
CA ASN A 8 -16.00 -21.70 -4.81
C ASN A 8 -15.27 -21.77 -3.46
N GLU A 9 -14.04 -22.30 -3.45
CA GLU A 9 -13.19 -22.32 -2.26
C GLU A 9 -12.91 -20.90 -1.74
N LEU A 10 -12.52 -19.98 -2.63
CA LEU A 10 -12.25 -18.59 -2.26
C LEU A 10 -13.51 -17.88 -1.73
N VAL A 11 -14.68 -18.08 -2.36
CA VAL A 11 -15.95 -17.48 -1.90
C VAL A 11 -16.32 -18.00 -0.51
N ASN A 12 -16.21 -19.31 -0.28
CA ASN A 12 -16.52 -19.90 1.03
C ASN A 12 -15.61 -19.36 2.13
N TRP A 13 -14.31 -19.21 1.83
CA TRP A 13 -13.36 -18.63 2.78
C TRP A 13 -13.67 -17.16 3.08
N LEU A 14 -14.04 -16.36 2.07
CA LEU A 14 -14.42 -14.96 2.26
C LEU A 14 -15.69 -14.80 3.10
N LEU A 15 -16.70 -15.65 2.89
CA LEU A 15 -17.95 -15.63 3.65
C LEU A 15 -17.74 -15.98 5.13
N ALA A 16 -16.72 -16.77 5.44
CA ALA A 16 -16.36 -17.14 6.82
C ALA A 16 -15.45 -16.10 7.50
N LEU A 17 -15.00 -15.06 6.80
CA LEU A 17 -14.07 -14.07 7.33
C LEU A 17 -14.82 -13.00 8.13
N ASP A 18 -14.54 -12.93 9.43
CA ASP A 18 -15.07 -11.92 10.38
C ASP A 18 -14.09 -10.75 10.62
N ASP A 19 -12.87 -10.84 10.07
CA ASP A 19 -11.83 -9.84 10.29
C ASP A 19 -11.90 -8.72 9.24
N GLU A 20 -12.42 -7.56 9.65
CA GLU A 20 -12.55 -6.36 8.80
C GLU A 20 -11.20 -5.89 8.22
N SER A 21 -10.10 -6.03 8.97
CA SER A 21 -8.75 -5.63 8.51
C SER A 21 -8.28 -6.52 7.37
N LYS A 22 -8.54 -7.82 7.45
CA LYS A 22 -8.24 -8.76 6.36
C LYS A 22 -9.13 -8.51 5.14
N LEU A 23 -10.42 -8.23 5.32
CA LEU A 23 -11.33 -7.85 4.24
C LEU A 23 -10.83 -6.61 3.49
N LYS A 24 -10.41 -5.56 4.21
CA LYS A 24 -9.84 -4.34 3.60
C LYS A 24 -8.62 -4.64 2.73
N LYS A 25 -7.71 -5.50 3.19
CA LYS A 25 -6.52 -5.91 2.41
C LYS A 25 -6.88 -6.64 1.12
N ILE A 26 -7.91 -7.50 1.14
CA ILE A 26 -8.35 -8.24 -0.04
C ILE A 26 -9.02 -7.31 -1.06
N ILE A 27 -9.84 -6.36 -0.60
CA ILE A 27 -10.47 -5.36 -1.45
C ILE A 27 -9.39 -4.47 -2.12
N ALA A 28 -8.38 -4.05 -1.37
CA ALA A 28 -7.25 -3.32 -1.93
C ALA A 28 -6.49 -4.15 -2.97
N LEU A 29 -6.21 -5.42 -2.68
CA LEU A 29 -5.58 -6.33 -3.63
C LEU A 29 -6.42 -6.48 -4.90
N LYS A 30 -7.76 -6.57 -4.80
CA LYS A 30 -8.65 -6.58 -5.96
C LYS A 30 -8.52 -5.30 -6.79
N SER A 31 -8.54 -4.13 -6.14
CA SER A 31 -8.38 -2.83 -6.82
C SER A 31 -7.07 -2.74 -7.60
N VAL A 32 -6.03 -3.36 -7.07
CA VAL A 32 -4.70 -3.44 -7.68
C VAL A 32 -4.64 -4.48 -8.78
N LEU A 33 -5.27 -5.65 -8.64
CA LEU A 33 -5.29 -6.68 -9.69
C LEU A 33 -6.09 -6.23 -10.93
N ASP A 34 -7.08 -5.36 -10.73
CA ASP A 34 -7.87 -4.74 -11.81
C ASP A 34 -7.14 -3.54 -12.45
N LYS A 35 -6.02 -3.07 -11.88
CA LYS A 35 -5.21 -1.95 -12.35
C LYS A 35 -3.77 -2.38 -12.62
N GLU A 36 -2.99 -1.54 -13.31
CA GLU A 36 -1.56 -1.80 -13.47
C GLU A 36 -0.82 -1.39 -12.19
N VAL A 37 -0.17 -2.36 -11.55
CA VAL A 37 0.67 -2.12 -10.36
C VAL A 37 2.01 -1.54 -10.80
N VAL A 38 2.37 -0.37 -10.29
CA VAL A 38 3.62 0.31 -10.67
C VAL A 38 4.66 0.33 -9.55
N ALA A 39 4.23 0.18 -8.29
CA ALA A 39 5.12 0.19 -7.12
C ALA A 39 4.53 -0.56 -5.92
N HIS A 40 5.32 -0.71 -4.85
CA HIS A 40 4.88 -1.25 -3.56
C HIS A 40 5.37 -0.35 -2.41
N THR A 41 4.58 -0.24 -1.34
CA THR A 41 5.00 0.42 -0.10
C THR A 41 5.96 -0.47 0.70
N ILE A 42 6.58 0.10 1.74
CA ILE A 42 7.47 -0.60 2.68
C ILE A 42 6.74 -1.77 3.39
N SER A 43 5.42 -1.65 3.58
CA SER A 43 4.58 -2.72 4.15
C SER A 43 4.13 -3.77 3.13
N GLY A 44 4.57 -3.65 1.87
CA GLY A 44 4.18 -4.54 0.78
C GLY A 44 2.81 -4.23 0.18
N TYR A 45 2.21 -3.07 0.50
CA TYR A 45 0.95 -2.66 -0.10
C TYR A 45 1.20 -2.24 -1.57
N PRO A 46 0.51 -2.84 -2.54
CA PRO A 46 0.70 -2.49 -3.94
C PRO A 46 0.08 -1.13 -4.29
N ILE A 47 0.74 -0.38 -5.15
CA ILE A 47 0.40 1.01 -5.50
C ILE A 47 0.10 1.10 -6.99
N ASP A 48 -1.04 1.70 -7.34
CA ASP A 48 -1.40 1.99 -8.73
C ASP A 48 -0.78 3.31 -9.24
N LYS A 49 -0.91 3.58 -10.55
CA LYS A 49 -0.30 4.76 -11.18
C LYS A 49 -0.81 6.09 -10.61
N GLU A 50 -2.09 6.17 -10.26
CA GLU A 50 -2.71 7.39 -9.75
C GLU A 50 -2.22 7.67 -8.33
N GLU A 51 -2.21 6.64 -7.48
CA GLU A 51 -1.66 6.70 -6.12
C GLU A 51 -0.18 7.11 -6.15
N TYR A 52 0.63 6.52 -7.05
CA TYR A 52 2.04 6.86 -7.17
C TYR A 52 2.26 8.34 -7.56
N ILE A 53 1.48 8.87 -8.50
CA ILE A 53 1.54 10.29 -8.89
C ILE A 53 1.21 11.19 -7.69
N ASN A 54 0.20 10.82 -6.89
CA ASN A 54 -0.16 11.60 -5.71
C ASN A 54 0.95 11.59 -4.65
N MET A 55 1.61 10.45 -4.43
CA MET A 55 2.75 10.37 -3.51
C MET A 55 3.91 11.29 -3.94
N VAL A 56 4.20 11.37 -5.24
CA VAL A 56 5.22 12.28 -5.76
C VAL A 56 4.84 13.74 -5.51
N LYS A 57 3.59 14.12 -5.77
CA LYS A 57 3.09 15.48 -5.50
C LYS A 57 3.16 15.84 -4.02
N GLU A 58 2.75 14.92 -3.14
CA GLU A 58 2.87 15.14 -1.69
C GLU A 58 4.33 15.31 -1.26
N ALA A 59 5.27 14.57 -1.86
CA ALA A 59 6.69 14.74 -1.59
C ALA A 59 7.20 16.12 -2.05
N ASP A 60 6.82 16.57 -3.24
CA ASP A 60 7.17 17.90 -3.76
C ASP A 60 6.60 19.02 -2.88
N ASP A 61 5.36 18.87 -2.41
CA ASP A 61 4.72 19.82 -1.50
C ASP A 61 5.42 19.85 -0.13
N ARG A 62 5.86 18.69 0.39
CA ARG A 62 6.64 18.62 1.62
C ARG A 62 7.98 19.32 1.49
N ILE A 63 8.68 19.13 0.38
CA ILE A 63 9.95 19.81 0.11
C ILE A 63 9.71 21.32 0.02
N SER A 64 8.70 21.74 -0.76
CA SER A 64 8.37 23.15 -0.96
C SER A 64 7.91 23.85 0.31
N SER A 65 7.25 23.13 1.22
CA SER A 65 6.79 23.65 2.53
C SER A 65 7.84 23.57 3.64
N GLY A 66 9.08 23.15 3.33
CA GLY A 66 10.16 23.03 4.31
C GLY A 66 10.00 21.85 5.28
N LYS A 67 9.08 20.92 5.01
CA LYS A 67 8.82 19.71 5.82
C LYS A 67 9.69 18.53 5.39
N TYR A 68 11.00 18.79 5.32
CA TYR A 68 12.02 17.80 5.03
C TYR A 68 13.06 17.78 6.17
N THR A 69 13.78 16.67 6.29
CA THR A 69 14.89 16.51 7.22
C THR A 69 16.13 16.28 6.39
N THR A 70 17.20 17.04 6.64
CA THR A 70 18.48 16.79 5.97
C THR A 70 19.21 15.62 6.62
N ILE A 71 20.23 15.09 5.94
CA ILE A 71 21.05 14.03 6.52
C ILE A 71 21.75 14.48 7.81
N GLU A 72 22.21 15.73 7.85
CA GLU A 72 22.86 16.32 9.02
C GLU A 72 21.89 16.51 10.20
N ASP A 73 20.64 16.88 9.93
CA ASP A 73 19.60 16.96 10.97
C ASP A 73 19.27 15.57 11.53
N LEU A 74 19.18 14.58 10.65
CA LEU A 74 18.93 13.19 11.03
C LEU A 74 20.08 12.62 11.89
N GLU A 75 21.34 12.86 11.51
CA GLU A 75 22.51 12.43 12.28
C GLU A 75 22.48 12.99 13.71
N LYS A 76 22.14 14.28 13.88
CA LYS A 76 21.99 14.90 15.21
C LYS A 76 20.84 14.31 16.01
N GLU A 77 19.72 13.95 15.38
CA GLU A 77 18.60 13.30 16.08
C GLU A 77 18.99 11.90 16.59
N ILE A 78 19.72 11.13 15.79
CA ILE A 78 20.19 9.79 16.15
C ILE A 78 21.16 9.83 17.33
N GLU A 79 22.03 10.84 17.42
CA GLU A 79 22.93 11.03 18.58
C GLU A 79 22.19 11.19 19.92
N ASN A 80 20.91 11.59 19.88
CA ASN A 80 20.08 11.82 21.05
C ASN A 80 19.11 10.66 21.38
N TRP A 81 19.19 9.53 20.66
CA TRP A 81 18.41 8.31 20.90
C TRP A 81 19.18 7.30 21.76
#